data_AF-A0A918LKN1-F1
#
_entry.id   AF-A0A918LKN1-F1
#
_cell.length_a   1.000
_cell.length_b   1.000
_cell.length_c   1.000
_cell.angle_alpha   90.00
_cell.angle_beta   90.00
_cell.angle_gamma   90.00
#
_symmetry.space_group_name_H-M   'P 1'
#
loop_
_entity.id
_entity.type
_entity.pdbx_description
1 polymer ?
#
loop_
_entity_poly.entity_id
_entity_poly.type
_entity_poly.pdbx_seq_one_letter_code
_entity_poly.pdbx_strand_id
1 'polypeptide(L)'
;MTTHVTAVTDGATRVFTWEEGSRIEVRNLGGEIVIEANAAGLKTLAGHLLTLAQDDTPDGAHLRLEENNGLEEGSVGLVLERCDDE
;
A
#
# COMPACT_ATOMS: atom_id res chain seq x y z
N MET A 1 -16.00 -9.74 -3.81
CA MET A 1 -15.26 -10.45 -2.74
C MET A 1 -14.09 -9.57 -2.32
N THR A 2 -14.04 -9.15 -1.05
CA THR A 2 -12.97 -8.30 -0.48
C THR A 2 -11.79 -9.18 -0.05
N THR A 3 -10.57 -8.82 -0.44
CA THR A 3 -9.35 -9.56 -0.06
C THR A 3 -8.70 -8.86 1.12
N HIS A 4 -8.44 -9.60 2.20
CA HIS A 4 -7.70 -9.09 3.36
C HIS A 4 -6.28 -9.63 3.33
N VAL A 5 -5.30 -8.75 3.29
CA VAL A 5 -3.90 -9.08 3.47
C VAL A 5 -3.54 -8.76 4.92
N THR A 6 -3.04 -9.76 5.62
CA THR A 6 -2.54 -9.57 6.98
C THR A 6 -1.03 -9.46 6.91
N ALA A 7 -0.48 -8.33 7.33
CA ALA A 7 0.95 -8.17 7.49
C ALA A 7 1.29 -8.18 8.98
N VAL A 8 2.26 -8.99 9.36
CA VAL A 8 2.83 -8.97 10.71
C VAL A 8 4.12 -8.17 10.63
N THR A 9 4.09 -6.95 11.16
CA THR A 9 5.26 -6.10 11.32
C THR A 9 5.48 -5.94 12.82
N ASP A 10 6.65 -6.35 13.32
CA ASP A 10 7.11 -6.08 14.69
C ASP A 10 6.15 -6.48 15.82
N GLY A 11 5.49 -7.64 15.67
CA GLY A 11 4.66 -8.25 16.72
C GLY A 11 3.22 -7.74 16.79
N ALA A 12 2.85 -6.76 15.96
CA ALA A 12 1.46 -6.33 15.78
C ALA A 12 0.90 -6.85 14.44
N THR A 13 -0.28 -7.46 14.49
CA THR A 13 -1.00 -7.90 13.30
C THR A 13 -1.76 -6.71 12.71
N ARG A 14 -1.38 -6.26 11.51
CA ARG A 14 -2.10 -5.21 10.77
C ARG A 14 -2.89 -5.81 9.63
N VAL A 15 -4.11 -5.29 9.42
CA VAL A 15 -5.00 -5.73 8.37
C VAL A 15 -5.07 -4.65 7.29
N PHE A 16 -4.66 -5.04 6.09
CA PHE A 16 -4.75 -4.25 4.88
C PHE A 16 -5.89 -4.81 4.01
N THR A 17 -6.89 -3.98 3.77
CA THR A 17 -8.11 -4.39 3.05
C THR A 17 -8.07 -3.89 1.61
N TRP A 18 -8.26 -4.80 0.68
CA TRP A 18 -8.38 -4.49 -0.74
C TRP A 18 -9.83 -4.36 -1.15
N GLU A 19 -10.17 -3.21 -1.72
CA GLU A 19 -11.47 -3.02 -2.35
C GLU A 19 -11.61 -3.95 -3.56
N GLU A 20 -12.82 -4.48 -3.75
CA GLU A 20 -13.11 -5.35 -4.87
C GLU A 20 -12.85 -4.67 -6.21
N GLY A 21 -12.11 -5.35 -7.09
CA GLY A 21 -11.74 -4.83 -8.41
C GLY A 21 -10.67 -3.73 -8.36
N SER A 22 -9.99 -3.54 -7.24
CA SER A 22 -8.83 -2.67 -7.11
C SER A 22 -7.77 -2.96 -8.19
N ARG A 23 -7.32 -1.91 -8.88
CA ARG A 23 -6.22 -1.93 -9.85
C ARG A 23 -5.33 -0.73 -9.61
N ILE A 24 -4.03 -0.96 -9.48
CA ILE A 24 -3.05 0.07 -9.12
C ILE A 24 -1.80 -0.15 -9.98
N GLU A 25 -1.39 0.87 -10.73
CA GLU A 25 -0.17 0.92 -11.52
C GLU A 25 0.75 1.99 -10.95
N VAL A 26 2.06 1.70 -10.91
CA VAL A 26 3.07 2.67 -10.48
C VAL A 26 4.12 2.81 -11.56
N ARG A 27 4.28 4.03 -12.08
CA ARG A 27 5.28 4.35 -13.10
C ARG A 27 6.28 5.38 -12.59
N ASN A 28 7.55 5.15 -12.91
CA ASN A 28 8.60 6.14 -12.72
C ASN A 28 8.91 6.82 -14.07
N LEU A 29 8.66 8.12 -14.17
CA LEU A 29 8.89 8.93 -15.37
C LEU A 29 10.21 9.72 -15.31
N GLY A 30 11.11 9.37 -14.39
CA GLY A 30 12.45 9.95 -14.23
C GLY A 30 12.51 11.22 -13.36
N GLY A 31 11.44 12.00 -13.32
CA GLY A 31 11.28 13.17 -12.42
C GLY A 31 9.95 13.19 -11.66
N GLU A 32 9.09 12.22 -11.92
CA GLU A 32 7.76 12.11 -11.31
C GLU A 32 7.44 10.62 -11.13
N ILE A 33 6.78 10.30 -10.02
CA ILE A 33 6.17 9.00 -9.79
C ILE A 33 4.67 9.16 -10.00
N VAL A 34 4.12 8.37 -10.92
CA VAL A 34 2.67 8.33 -11.16
C VAL A 34 2.12 7.08 -10.49
N ILE A 35 1.24 7.27 -9.51
CA ILE A 35 0.39 6.22 -8.96
C ILE A 35 -0.98 6.37 -9.64
N GLU A 36 -1.24 5.50 -10.61
CA GLU A 36 -2.49 5.48 -11.38
C GLU A 36 -3.35 4.32 -10.86
N ALA A 37 -4.60 4.58 -10.50
CA ALA A 37 -5.48 3.54 -10.00
C ALA A 37 -6.93 3.83 -10.35
N ASN A 38 -7.74 2.77 -10.45
CA ASN A 38 -9.18 2.94 -10.52
C ASN A 38 -9.74 3.40 -9.16
N ALA A 39 -11.02 3.76 -9.11
CA ALA A 39 -11.64 4.26 -7.88
C ALA A 39 -11.53 3.29 -6.70
N ALA A 40 -11.59 1.98 -6.95
CA ALA A 40 -11.37 0.95 -5.93
C ALA A 40 -9.91 0.94 -5.45
N GLY A 41 -8.93 1.00 -6.35
CA GLY A 41 -7.51 1.04 -6.02
C GLY A 41 -7.10 2.29 -5.24
N LEU A 42 -7.66 3.45 -5.57
CA LEU A 42 -7.43 4.67 -4.79
C LEU A 42 -7.98 4.53 -3.36
N LYS A 43 -9.15 3.92 -3.19
CA LYS A 43 -9.73 3.64 -1.85
C LYS A 43 -8.90 2.60 -1.08
N THR A 44 -8.43 1.54 -1.74
CA THR A 44 -7.50 0.57 -1.16
C THR A 44 -6.25 1.26 -0.63
N LEU A 45 -5.58 2.10 -1.45
CA LEU A 45 -4.39 2.84 -1.04
C LEU A 45 -4.68 3.79 0.13
N ALA A 46 -5.79 4.52 0.08
CA ALA A 46 -6.19 5.39 1.18
C ALA A 46 -6.41 4.58 2.48
N GLY A 47 -7.06 3.42 2.40
CA GLY A 47 -7.23 2.51 3.53
C GLY A 47 -5.90 2.02 4.09
N HIS A 48 -4.96 1.64 3.23
CA HIS A 48 -3.62 1.21 3.65
C HIS A 48 -2.84 2.32 4.36
N LEU A 49 -2.90 3.55 3.82
CA LEU A 49 -2.29 4.72 4.46
C LEU A 49 -2.94 5.01 5.82
N LEU A 50 -4.26 4.89 5.93
CA LEU A 50 -4.97 5.06 7.22
C LEU A 50 -4.60 3.95 8.23
N THR A 51 -4.40 2.71 7.79
CA THR A 51 -3.91 1.62 8.66
C THR A 51 -2.50 1.91 9.17
N LEU A 52 -1.60 2.42 8.32
CA LEU A 52 -0.25 2.82 8.74
C LEU A 52 -0.29 4.02 9.69
N ALA A 53 -1.22 4.95 9.52
CA ALA A 53 -1.35 6.15 10.36
C ALA A 53 -2.00 5.91 11.74
N GLN A 54 -2.42 4.69 12.08
CA GLN A 54 -2.99 4.38 13.40
C GLN A 54 -1.99 4.65 14.53
N ASP A 55 -2.45 5.17 15.67
CA ASP A 55 -1.59 5.57 16.80
C ASP A 55 -0.65 4.45 17.27
N ASP A 56 -1.10 3.20 17.20
CA ASP A 56 -0.35 2.02 17.62
C ASP A 56 0.65 1.49 16.58
N THR A 57 0.76 2.12 15.41
CA THR A 57 1.75 1.75 14.37
C THR A 57 3.17 2.07 14.84
N PRO A 58 4.06 1.07 14.92
CA PRO A 58 5.47 1.33 15.18
C PRO A 58 6.07 2.21 14.07
N ASP A 59 7.03 3.05 14.45
CA ASP A 59 7.88 3.72 13.48
C ASP A 59 8.64 2.70 12.60
N GLY A 60 8.80 3.01 11.32
CA GLY A 60 9.40 2.10 10.32
C GLY A 60 8.48 0.99 9.81
N ALA A 61 7.23 0.90 10.29
CA ALA A 61 6.27 -0.03 9.75
C ALA A 61 5.93 0.32 8.30
N HIS A 62 6.01 -0.67 7.41
CA HIS A 62 5.79 -0.46 5.99
C HIS A 62 5.02 -1.58 5.30
N LEU A 63 4.38 -1.23 4.20
CA LEU A 63 3.75 -2.14 3.26
C LEU A 63 4.45 -2.02 1.91
N ARG A 64 4.97 -3.15 1.41
CA ARG A 64 5.58 -3.25 0.09
C ARG A 64 4.57 -3.83 -0.91
N LEU A 65 4.37 -3.10 -2.00
CA LEU A 65 3.53 -3.47 -3.13
C LEU A 65 4.41 -3.69 -4.36
N GLU A 66 4.13 -4.77 -5.08
CA GLU A 66 4.88 -5.21 -6.24
C GLU A 66 3.91 -5.75 -7.30
N GLU A 67 4.37 -5.96 -8.54
CA GLU A 67 3.57 -6.54 -9.62
C GLU A 67 2.87 -7.85 -9.24
N ASN A 68 3.54 -8.72 -8.48
CA ASN A 68 2.96 -9.99 -8.04
C ASN A 68 2.23 -9.87 -6.69
N ASN A 69 2.15 -8.66 -6.13
CA ASN A 69 1.58 -8.38 -4.83
C ASN A 69 0.89 -7.00 -4.82
N GLY A 70 -0.17 -6.90 -5.63
CA GLY A 70 -1.12 -5.79 -5.58
C GLY A 70 -0.97 -4.71 -6.65
N LEU A 71 0.11 -4.71 -7.44
CA LEU A 71 0.28 -3.78 -8.56
C LEU A 71 0.05 -4.47 -9.91
N GLU A 72 -0.34 -3.71 -10.93
CA GLU A 72 -0.48 -4.21 -12.30
C GLU A 72 0.89 -4.50 -12.94
N GLU A 73 0.91 -5.39 -13.94
CA GLU A 73 2.10 -5.76 -14.71
C GLU A 73 2.83 -4.53 -15.30
N GLY A 74 4.15 -4.50 -15.17
CA GLY A 74 5.03 -3.40 -15.58
C GLY A 74 5.20 -2.30 -14.53
N SER A 75 4.54 -2.39 -13.38
CA SER A 75 4.70 -1.41 -12.30
C SER A 75 6.08 -1.49 -11.64
N VAL A 76 6.63 -0.34 -11.27
CA VAL A 76 7.75 -0.29 -10.33
C VAL A 76 7.25 -0.58 -8.90
N GLY A 77 8.12 -1.13 -8.06
CA GLY A 77 7.77 -1.39 -6.65
C GLY A 77 7.43 -0.10 -5.90
N LEU A 78 6.43 -0.18 -5.01
CA LEU A 78 5.98 0.91 -4.15
C LEU A 78 6.08 0.49 -2.69
N VAL A 79 6.60 1.38 -1.84
CA VAL A 79 6.63 1.19 -0.39
C VAL A 79 5.81 2.32 0.24
N LEU A 80 4.85 1.95 1.08
CA LEU A 80 4.15 2.86 1.97
C LEU A 80 4.71 2.64 3.37
N GLU A 81 5.21 3.68 4.03
CA GLU A 81 5.91 3.58 5.31
C GLU A 81 5.44 4.66 6.28
N ARG A 82 5.27 4.29 7.54
CA ARG A 82 5.21 5.26 8.64
C ARG A 82 6.65 5.56 9.07
N CYS A 83 7.01 6.84 9.03
CA CYS A 83 8.31 7.35 9.41
C CYS A 83 8.08 8.65 10.18
N ASP A 84 8.11 8.57 11.52
CA ASP A 84 7.98 9.71 12.43
C ASP A 84 9.35 10.30 12.80
N ASP A 85 10.43 9.56 12.57
CA ASP A 85 11.81 9.99 12.77
C ASP A 85 12.48 10.44 11.44
N GLU A 86 12.87 11.72 11.34
CA GLU A 86 13.81 12.25 10.32
C GLU A 86 15.11 12.77 10.95
#